data_AF-A0A953B2W3-F1
#
_entry.id   AF-A0A953B2W3-F1
#
_cell.length_a   1.000
_cell.length_b   1.000
_cell.length_c   1.000
_cell.angle_alpha   90.00
_cell.angle_beta   90.00
_cell.angle_gamma   90.00
#
_symmetry.space_group_name_H-M   'P 1'
#
loop_
_entity.id
_entity.type
_entity.pdbx_description
1 polymer ?
#
loop_
_entity_poly.entity_id
_entity_poly.type
_entity_poly.pdbx_seq_one_letter_code
_entity_poly.pdbx_strand_id
1 'polypeptide(L)' 'MLQYFAIERFLFRLSQSPHATRFYLKGALMLRIWDAPLSRPTIDVDLMGRQMLSQDELEQIIKDICVQAVPDDGCRFEA' A
#
# COMPACT_ATOMS: atom_id res chain seq x y z
N MET A 1 -4.01 -4.57 15.81
CA MET A 1 -3.94 -5.83 15.03
C MET A 1 -4.56 -5.67 13.64
N LEU A 2 -5.81 -5.19 13.51
CA LEU A 2 -6.50 -5.10 12.20
C LEU A 2 -5.94 -4.04 11.23
N GLN A 3 -5.38 -2.93 11.75
CA GLN A 3 -4.76 -1.90 10.90
C GLN A 3 -3.62 -2.45 10.06
N TYR A 4 -2.73 -3.24 10.65
CA TYR A 4 -1.62 -3.86 9.93
C TYR A 4 -2.09 -4.88 8.90
N PHE A 5 -3.14 -5.62 9.23
CA PHE A 5 -3.79 -6.50 8.27
C PHE A 5 -4.31 -5.71 7.07
N ALA A 6 -5.05 -4.62 7.29
CA ALA A 6 -5.54 -3.77 6.20
C ALA A 6 -4.39 -3.17 5.36
N ILE A 7 -3.32 -2.69 6.00
CA ILE A 7 -2.11 -2.20 5.32
C ILE A 7 -1.49 -3.30 4.44
N GLU A 8 -1.33 -4.51 4.97
CA GLU A 8 -0.78 -5.64 4.21
C GLU A 8 -1.70 -6.08 3.07
N ARG A 9 -3.02 -6.01 3.27
CA ARG A 9 -4.02 -6.28 2.22
C ARG A 9 -4.04 -5.21 1.12
N PHE A 10 -3.78 -3.95 1.46
CA PHE A 10 -3.59 -2.87 0.49
C PHE A 10 -2.28 -3.06 -0.30
N LEU A 11 -1.16 -3.32 0.39
CA LEU A 11 0.13 -3.56 -0.24
C LEU A 11 0.11 -4.80 -1.16
N PHE A 12 -0.64 -5.84 -0.77
CA PHE A 12 -0.88 -7.00 -1.62
C PHE A 12 -1.67 -6.63 -2.88
N ARG A 13 -2.76 -5.87 -2.78
CA ARG A 13 -3.47 -5.36 -3.96
C ARG A 13 -2.56 -4.53 -4.86
N LEU A 14 -1.74 -3.65 -4.30
CA LEU A 14 -0.74 -2.89 -5.05
C LEU A 14 0.23 -3.83 -5.79
N SER A 15 0.75 -4.88 -5.13
CA SER A 15 1.68 -5.82 -5.76
C SER A 15 1.06 -6.66 -6.88
N GLN A 16 -0.26 -6.91 -6.81
CA GLN A 16 -1.00 -7.64 -7.84
C GLN A 16 -1.51 -6.74 -8.97
N SER A 17 -1.48 -5.42 -8.78
CA SER A 17 -1.97 -4.44 -9.77
C SER A 17 -0.98 -4.16 -10.89
N PRO A 18 -1.44 -3.63 -12.03
CA PRO A 18 -0.55 -3.08 -13.07
C PRO A 18 0.39 -1.96 -12.57
N HIS A 19 0.13 -1.39 -11.39
CA HIS A 19 0.89 -0.28 -10.82
C HIS A 19 2.01 -0.73 -9.86
N ALA A 20 2.23 -2.04 -9.68
CA ALA A 20 3.19 -2.60 -8.72
C ALA A 20 4.61 -2.00 -8.83
N THR A 21 5.06 -1.69 -10.04
CA THR A 21 6.40 -1.14 -10.28
C THR A 21 6.43 0.38 -10.34
N ARG A 22 5.33 1.08 -10.06
CA ARG A 22 5.27 2.56 -10.09
C ARG A 22 5.70 3.21 -8.78
N PHE A 23 5.80 2.46 -7.70
CA PHE A 23 6.14 2.97 -6.37
C PHE A 23 7.26 2.17 -5.70
N TYR A 24 7.94 2.81 -4.75
CA TYR A 24 8.78 2.19 -3.74
C TYR A 24 8.14 2.38 -2.36
N LEU A 25 8.12 1.33 -1.56
CA LEU A 25 7.76 1.43 -0.14
C LEU A 25 8.91 2.10 0.62
N LYS A 26 8.58 3.05 1.50
CA LYS A 26 9.54 3.73 2.38
C LYS A 26 8.94 3.92 3.78
N GLY A 27 9.63 4.69 4.61
CA GLY A 27 9.11 5.14 5.90
C GLY A 27 9.11 4.05 6.97
N ALA A 28 8.32 4.24 8.01
CA ALA A 28 8.36 3.42 9.23
C ALA A 28 7.92 1.96 9.01
N LEU A 29 7.15 1.67 7.96
CA LEU A 29 6.81 0.29 7.61
C LEU A 29 8.04 -0.55 7.24
N MET A 30 9.10 0.08 6.70
CA MET A 30 10.35 -0.63 6.39
C MET A 30 11.05 -1.17 7.65
N LEU A 31 10.91 -0.48 8.80
CA LEU A 31 11.46 -0.96 10.07
C LEU A 31 10.82 -2.30 10.48
N ARG A 32 9.55 -2.51 10.14
CA ARG A 32 8.86 -3.79 10.37
C ARG A 32 9.37 -4.90 9.46
N ILE A 33 9.70 -4.56 8.21
CA ILE A 33 10.25 -5.53 7.23
C ILE A 33 11.66 -5.97 7.62
N TRP A 34 12.45 -5.07 8.19
CA TRP A 34 13.82 -5.36 8.65
C TRP A 34 13.90 -5.90 10.08
N ASP A 35 12.77 -6.19 10.73
CA ASP A 35 12.69 -6.65 12.12
C ASP A 35 13.46 -5.73 13.09
N ALA A 36 13.46 -4.43 12.80
CA ALA A 36 14.12 -3.42 13.62
C ALA A 36 13.24 -3.06 14.83
N PRO A 37 13.83 -2.62 15.97
CA PRO A 37 13.07 -2.16 17.11
C PRO A 37 12.06 -1.06 16.74
N LEU A 38 10.77 -1.33 16.96
CA LEU A 38 9.70 -0.38 16.71
C LEU A 38 9.49 0.48 17.96
N SER A 39 9.90 1.74 17.90
CA SER A 39 9.71 2.69 19.01
C SER A 39 8.25 3.12 19.20
N ARG A 40 7.45 3.06 18.12
CA ARG A 40 6.01 3.36 18.13
C ARG A 40 5.28 2.61 17.00
N PRO A 41 3.96 2.40 17.11
CA PRO A 41 3.14 1.95 15.99
C PRO A 41 3.18 2.94 14.83
N THR A 42 3.31 2.43 13.61
CA THR A 42 3.04 3.17 12.36
C THR A 42 1.68 2.77 11.80
N ILE A 43 0.89 3.74 11.34
CA ILE A 43 -0.43 3.52 10.73
C ILE A 43 -0.45 3.94 9.25
N ASP A 44 0.63 4.57 8.79
CA ASP A 44 0.72 5.18 7.47
C ASP A 44 1.42 4.24 6.49
N VAL A 45 0.99 4.27 5.23
CA VAL A 45 1.71 3.65 4.11
C VAL A 45 2.43 4.73 3.34
N ASP A 46 3.75 4.75 3.48
CA ASP A 46 4.61 5.70 2.80
C ASP A 46 5.09 5.13 1.45
N LEU A 47 4.62 5.70 0.34
CA LEU A 47 5.07 5.35 -1.00
C LEU A 47 5.84 6.49 -1.66
N MET A 48 6.85 6.15 -2.45
CA MET A 48 7.58 7.07 -3.33
C MET A 48 7.34 6.70 -4.78
N GLY A 49 6.76 7.60 -5.56
CA GLY A 49 6.58 7.41 -6.99
C GLY A 49 7.92 7.34 -7.72
N ARG A 50 8.03 6.43 -8.69
CA ARG A 50 9.21 6.36 -9.59
C ARG A 50 9.23 7.44 -10.66
N GLN A 51 8.08 8.08 -10.87
CA GLN A 51 7.85 9.12 -11.85
C GLN A 51 6.94 10.18 -11.22
N MET A 52 6.94 11.38 -11.78
CA MET A 52 6.01 12.42 -11.40
C MET A 52 4.61 12.06 -11.92
N LEU A 53 3.61 12.15 -11.05
CA LEU A 53 2.21 11.87 -11.37
C LEU A 53 1.42 13.16 -11.12
N SER A 54 0.47 13.45 -11.99
CA SER A 54 -0.57 14.41 -11.69
C SER A 54 -1.47 13.90 -10.55
N GLN A 55 -2.25 14.81 -9.96
CA GLN A 55 -3.20 14.45 -8.91
C GLN A 55 -4.25 13.44 -9.42
N ASP A 56 -4.80 13.67 -10.61
CA ASP A 56 -5.82 12.81 -11.21
C ASP A 56 -5.28 11.40 -11.53
N GLU A 57 -4.04 11.32 -12.03
CA GLU A 57 -3.39 10.03 -12.26
C GLU A 57 -3.17 9.28 -10.95
N LEU A 58 -2.69 9.97 -9.90
CA LEU A 58 -2.47 9.34 -8.61
C LEU A 58 -3.79 8.85 -8.02
N GLU A 59 -4.86 9.65 -8.08
CA GLU A 59 -6.18 9.26 -7.61
C GLU A 59 -6.69 8.01 -8.33
N GLN A 60 -6.60 7.99 -9.67
CA GLN A 60 -7.03 6.84 -10.46
C GLN A 60 -6.22 5.58 -10.11
N ILE A 61 -4.91 5.69 -9.94
CA ILE A 61 -4.05 4.57 -9.55
C ILE A 61 -4.47 4.00 -8.19
N ILE A 62 -4.74 4.86 -7.21
CA ILE A 62 -5.18 4.41 -5.88
C ILE A 62 -6.54 3.71 -5.96
N LYS A 63 -7.49 4.25 -6.73
CA LYS A 63 -8.79 3.62 -6.97
C LYS A 63 -8.65 2.24 -7.61
N ASP A 64 -7.80 2.13 -8.64
CA ASP A 64 -7.50 0.86 -9.32
C ASP A 64 -6.94 -0.18 -8.33
N ILE A 65 -6.04 0.24 -7.42
CA ILE A 65 -5.48 -0.63 -6.39
C ILE A 65 -6.57 -1.08 -5.40
N CYS A 66 -7.45 -0.18 -4.96
CA CYS A 66 -8.54 -0.52 -4.03
C CYS A 66 -9.45 -1.62 -4.59
N VAL A 67 -9.75 -1.58 -5.89
CA VAL A 67 -10.64 -2.54 -6.58
C VAL A 67 -9.91 -3.69 -7.27
N GLN A 68 -8.59 -3.80 -7.10
CA GLN A 68 -7.78 -4.87 -7.70
C GLN A 68 -8.32 -6.25 -7.31
N ALA A 69 -8.60 -7.07 -8.33
CA ALA A 69 -9.06 -8.44 -8.11
C ALA A 69 -8.00 -9.27 -7.38
N VAL A 70 -8.40 -9.85 -6.26
CA VAL A 70 -7.60 -10.74 -5.40
C VAL A 70 -8.48 -11.89 -4.89
N PRO A 71 -7.91 -13.02 -4.43
CA PRO A 71 -8.67 -14.01 -3.67
C PRO A 71 -9.39 -13.35 -2.49
N ASP A 72 -10.54 -13.88 -2.08
CA ASP A 72 -11.27 -13.35 -0.93
C ASP A 72 -10.40 -13.39 0.32
N ASP A 73 -10.02 -12.20 0.78
CA ASP A 73 -9.09 -11.97 1.88
C ASP A 73 -9.77 -11.29 3.07
N GLY A 74 -11.11 -11.21 3.07
CA GLY A 74 -11.88 -10.62 4.17
C GLY A 74 -11.72 -9.11 4.34
N CYS A 75 -11.11 -8.41 3.37
CA CYS A 75 -10.92 -6.96 3.39
C CYS A 75 -11.56 -6.31 2.14
N ARG A 76 -12.28 -5.21 2.33
CA ARG A 76 -12.89 -4.43 1.23
C ARG A 76 -12.45 -2.99 1.37
N PHE A 77 -12.02 -2.40 0.25
CA PHE A 77 -11.66 -1.00 0.14
C PHE A 77 -12.73 -0.28 -0.68
N GLU A 78 -13.02 0.97 -0.31
CA GLU A 78 -13.85 1.88 -1.09
C GLU A 78 -12.93 2.75 -1.95
N ALA A 79 -13.34 2.97 -3.21
CA ALA A 79 -12.59 3.72 -4.21
C ALA A 79 -13.31 5.04 -4.54
#